data_AF-A0A7C7CS89-F1
#
_entry.id   AF-A0A7C7CS89-F1
#
_cell.length_a   1.000
_cell.length_b   1.000
_cell.length_c   1.000
_cell.angle_alpha   90.00
_cell.angle_beta   90.00
_cell.angle_gamma   90.00
#
_symmetry.space_group_name_H-M   'P 1'
#
loop_
_entity.id
_entity.type
_entity.pdbx_description
1 polymer ?
#
loop_
_entity_poly.entity_id
_entity_poly.type
_entity_poly.pdbx_seq_one_letter_code
_entity_poly.pdbx_strand_id
1 'polypeptide(L)'
;MDKPPAKGYNPGGIRRRDQLAEFPHAGNALYKNNGDDTFTNVALEAGVDDFSDSDGGVGWSDYDNDGDMDLFVANRGQPDQLYRNNADGTFSDVAPDVGIDYPQNEFPANSEGVAWGDYDNDGDADLFLANLSRTNPLYRNDGDGTFIEVTRDSGIILDRKYIGASWADLDNDGDLDLHLTTVESPNLLYINNGNGTFSNEGDPFKHKQRGRRSRQQQRRSHRRL
;
A
#
# COMPACT_ATOMS: atom_id res chain seq x y z
N MET A 1 -11.59 -39.97 18.34
CA MET A 1 -11.75 -38.52 18.55
C MET A 1 -11.48 -37.88 17.21
N ASP A 2 -12.53 -37.58 16.46
CA ASP A 2 -12.40 -37.04 15.12
C ASP A 2 -12.06 -35.56 15.17
N LYS A 3 -11.05 -35.18 14.39
CA LYS A 3 -10.60 -33.81 14.17
C LYS A 3 -11.75 -33.06 13.49
N PRO A 4 -12.15 -31.84 13.93
CA PRO A 4 -13.17 -31.09 13.23
C PRO A 4 -12.70 -30.80 11.79
N PRO A 5 -13.60 -30.80 10.80
CA PRO A 5 -13.22 -30.58 9.41
C PRO A 5 -12.61 -29.18 9.26
N ALA A 6 -11.53 -29.11 8.48
CA ALA A 6 -10.91 -27.84 8.10
C ALA A 6 -11.98 -26.97 7.42
N LYS A 7 -12.17 -25.74 7.93
CA LYS A 7 -13.00 -24.73 7.25
C LYS A 7 -12.36 -24.48 5.88
N GLY A 8 -13.07 -24.87 4.82
CA GLY A 8 -12.64 -24.65 3.45
C GLY A 8 -12.50 -23.17 3.16
N TYR A 9 -11.39 -22.80 2.54
CA TYR A 9 -11.22 -21.52 1.87
C TYR A 9 -12.33 -21.37 0.82
N ASN A 10 -13.15 -20.32 0.97
CA ASN A 10 -14.23 -20.00 0.03
C ASN A 10 -13.76 -18.83 -0.85
N PRO A 11 -13.30 -19.10 -2.09
CA PRO A 11 -12.69 -18.08 -2.96
C PRO A 11 -13.70 -17.08 -3.55
N GLY A 12 -14.95 -17.07 -3.08
CA GLY A 12 -16.01 -16.13 -3.49
C GLY A 12 -16.89 -15.67 -2.33
N GLY A 13 -16.33 -15.62 -1.12
CA GLY A 13 -17.05 -15.37 0.13
C GLY A 13 -17.29 -13.90 0.46
N ILE A 14 -17.90 -13.13 -0.45
CA ILE A 14 -18.62 -11.91 0.00
C ILE A 14 -19.66 -12.41 1.02
N ARG A 15 -19.61 -11.95 2.27
CA ARG A 15 -20.69 -12.24 3.22
C ARG A 15 -21.98 -11.70 2.61
N ARG A 16 -22.92 -12.60 2.33
CA ARG A 16 -24.11 -12.26 1.57
C ARG A 16 -25.01 -11.30 2.36
N ARG A 17 -25.63 -10.36 1.63
CA ARG A 17 -26.66 -9.42 2.13
C ARG A 17 -27.83 -10.08 2.88
N ASP A 18 -28.02 -11.40 2.80
CA ASP A 18 -29.09 -12.11 3.53
C ASP A 18 -28.75 -12.38 5.01
N GLN A 19 -27.50 -12.14 5.44
CA GLN A 19 -27.06 -12.26 6.84
C GLN A 19 -27.15 -10.96 7.65
N LEU A 20 -27.68 -9.88 7.05
CA LEU A 20 -27.80 -8.53 7.63
C LEU A 20 -28.55 -8.47 8.97
N ALA A 21 -29.46 -9.42 9.24
CA ALA A 21 -30.24 -9.45 10.47
C ALA A 21 -29.43 -9.92 11.70
N GLU A 22 -28.28 -10.58 11.51
CA GLU A 22 -27.49 -11.12 12.61
C GLU A 22 -26.31 -10.20 13.01
N PHE A 23 -25.82 -9.34 12.11
CA PHE A 23 -24.72 -8.42 12.40
C PHE A 23 -24.83 -7.08 11.62
N PRO A 24 -25.66 -6.13 12.08
CA PRO A 24 -25.86 -4.83 11.41
C PRO A 24 -24.63 -3.89 11.41
N HIS A 25 -23.47 -4.36 11.89
CA HIS A 25 -22.21 -3.62 12.01
C HIS A 25 -20.97 -4.43 11.55
N ALA A 26 -21.13 -5.46 10.73
CA ALA A 26 -20.04 -6.38 10.38
C ALA A 26 -19.27 -6.06 9.08
N GLY A 27 -19.61 -4.96 8.40
CA GLY A 27 -18.87 -4.44 7.25
C GLY A 27 -18.15 -3.14 7.58
N ASN A 28 -17.49 -2.56 6.58
CA ASN A 28 -16.82 -1.27 6.68
C ASN A 28 -17.76 -0.16 7.14
N ALA A 29 -17.20 0.85 7.82
CA ALA A 29 -17.94 2.01 8.30
C ALA A 29 -17.33 3.31 7.73
N LEU A 30 -18.19 4.20 7.24
CA LEU A 30 -17.84 5.52 6.76
C LEU A 30 -18.65 6.54 7.54
N TYR A 31 -17.97 7.38 8.32
CA TYR A 31 -18.63 8.36 9.18
C TYR A 31 -18.59 9.74 8.54
N LYS A 32 -19.76 10.26 8.14
CA LYS A 32 -19.92 11.64 7.70
C LYS A 32 -20.03 12.56 8.91
N ASN A 33 -19.17 13.58 8.96
CA ASN A 33 -19.27 14.67 9.95
C ASN A 33 -20.50 15.54 9.64
N ASN A 34 -21.39 15.72 10.60
CA ASN A 34 -22.62 16.50 10.45
C ASN A 34 -22.44 18.01 10.69
N GLY A 35 -21.26 18.44 11.14
CA GLY A 35 -20.95 19.85 11.44
C GLY A 35 -21.43 20.34 12.80
N ASP A 36 -21.93 19.44 13.64
CA ASP A 36 -22.51 19.71 14.96
C ASP A 36 -21.94 18.80 16.06
N ASP A 37 -20.66 18.44 15.92
CA ASP A 37 -19.93 17.47 16.76
C ASP A 37 -20.51 16.04 16.73
N THR A 38 -21.40 15.73 15.78
CA THR A 38 -21.93 14.39 15.56
C THR A 38 -21.48 13.80 14.22
N PHE A 39 -21.54 12.47 14.14
CA PHE A 39 -21.21 11.71 12.94
C PHE A 39 -22.32 10.72 12.61
N THR A 40 -22.59 10.54 11.32
CA THR A 40 -23.53 9.55 10.80
C THR A 40 -22.77 8.48 10.04
N ASN A 41 -22.99 7.20 10.36
CA ASN A 41 -22.46 6.11 9.52
C ASN A 41 -23.28 6.04 8.23
N VAL A 42 -22.63 6.34 7.11
CA VAL A 42 -23.23 6.39 5.76
C VAL A 42 -22.69 5.27 4.86
N ALA A 43 -21.95 4.29 5.37
CA ALA A 43 -21.27 3.28 4.55
C ALA A 43 -22.20 2.60 3.52
N LEU A 44 -23.39 2.16 3.97
CA LEU A 44 -24.37 1.50 3.11
C LEU A 44 -24.93 2.43 2.04
N GLU A 45 -25.20 3.68 2.41
CA GLU A 45 -25.77 4.70 1.51
C GLU A 45 -24.74 5.15 0.47
N ALA A 46 -23.47 5.22 0.89
CA ALA A 46 -22.33 5.59 0.07
C ALA A 46 -21.82 4.43 -0.81
N GLY A 47 -22.24 3.19 -0.55
CA GLY A 47 -21.83 2.01 -1.32
C GLY A 47 -20.45 1.47 -0.95
N VAL A 48 -19.99 1.71 0.28
CA VAL A 48 -18.69 1.27 0.81
C VAL A 48 -18.83 0.33 2.01
N ASP A 49 -20.01 -0.28 2.21
CA ASP A 49 -20.33 -1.19 3.33
C ASP A 49 -19.79 -2.62 3.16
N ASP A 50 -18.73 -2.80 2.37
CA ASP A 50 -18.22 -4.12 2.04
C ASP A 50 -17.79 -4.93 3.28
N PHE A 51 -17.87 -6.26 3.15
CA PHE A 51 -17.58 -7.24 4.21
C PHE A 51 -16.22 -7.93 4.02
N SER A 52 -15.33 -7.37 3.21
CA SER A 52 -13.93 -7.78 3.16
C SER A 52 -13.29 -7.67 4.54
N ASP A 53 -12.20 -8.40 4.72
CA ASP A 53 -11.37 -8.32 5.93
C ASP A 53 -10.49 -7.07 5.83
N SER A 54 -11.14 -5.89 5.90
CA SER A 54 -10.53 -4.55 5.86
C SER A 54 -9.81 -4.22 7.18
N ASP A 55 -8.91 -5.10 7.59
CA ASP A 55 -8.12 -4.98 8.83
C ASP A 55 -6.89 -4.09 8.67
N GLY A 56 -6.64 -3.56 7.46
CA GLY A 56 -5.52 -2.69 7.13
C GLY A 56 -5.81 -1.20 7.28
N GLY A 57 -5.06 -0.39 6.53
CA GLY A 57 -5.17 1.05 6.48
C GLY A 57 -6.16 1.57 5.43
N VAL A 58 -6.51 2.83 5.56
CA VAL A 58 -7.28 3.59 4.56
C VAL A 58 -6.50 4.84 4.16
N GLY A 59 -6.70 5.31 2.93
CA GLY A 59 -6.06 6.53 2.43
C GLY A 59 -6.99 7.30 1.51
N TRP A 60 -7.03 8.61 1.68
CA TRP A 60 -7.77 9.51 0.80
C TRP A 60 -6.81 10.20 -0.18
N SER A 61 -7.16 10.20 -1.46
CA SER A 61 -6.46 10.94 -2.52
C SER A 61 -7.44 11.33 -3.62
N ASP A 62 -7.22 12.45 -4.28
CA ASP A 62 -7.87 12.77 -5.56
C ASP A 62 -6.98 12.15 -6.65
N TYR A 63 -7.21 10.88 -6.99
CA TYR A 63 -6.26 10.13 -7.85
C TYR A 63 -6.49 10.41 -9.34
N ASP A 64 -7.69 10.82 -9.74
CA ASP A 64 -8.03 11.14 -11.13
C ASP A 64 -8.12 12.66 -11.39
N ASN A 65 -7.71 13.49 -10.42
CA ASN A 65 -7.61 14.94 -10.52
C ASN A 65 -8.95 15.61 -10.89
N ASP A 66 -10.06 15.04 -10.44
CA ASP A 66 -11.41 15.55 -10.72
C ASP A 66 -11.91 16.56 -9.65
N GLY A 67 -11.15 16.69 -8.55
CA GLY A 67 -11.41 17.61 -7.44
C GLY A 67 -12.22 17.00 -6.30
N ASP A 68 -12.65 15.74 -6.42
CA ASP A 68 -13.32 14.98 -5.39
C ASP A 68 -12.36 13.94 -4.77
N MET A 69 -12.32 13.87 -3.44
CA MET A 69 -11.44 12.91 -2.77
C MET A 69 -11.97 11.48 -2.90
N ASP A 70 -11.11 10.56 -3.33
CA ASP A 70 -11.36 9.12 -3.43
C ASP A 70 -10.80 8.36 -2.24
N LEU A 71 -11.29 7.13 -2.05
CA LEU A 71 -10.97 6.31 -0.89
C LEU A 71 -10.31 4.99 -1.29
N PHE A 72 -9.08 4.78 -0.85
CA PHE A 72 -8.45 3.46 -0.88
C PHE A 72 -8.65 2.71 0.43
N VAL A 73 -8.99 1.42 0.35
CA VAL A 73 -9.14 0.53 1.49
C VAL A 73 -8.24 -0.69 1.30
N ALA A 74 -7.26 -0.82 2.19
CA ALA A 74 -6.39 -1.99 2.24
C ALA A 74 -7.08 -3.17 2.93
N ASN A 75 -6.92 -4.34 2.35
CA ASN A 75 -7.55 -5.58 2.76
C ASN A 75 -6.53 -6.66 3.09
N ARG A 76 -6.96 -7.58 3.95
CA ARG A 76 -6.20 -8.76 4.35
C ARG A 76 -6.86 -10.02 3.83
N GLY A 77 -6.14 -10.87 3.12
CA GLY A 77 -6.73 -12.09 2.58
C GLY A 77 -7.76 -11.87 1.45
N GLN A 78 -8.04 -10.63 1.03
CA GLN A 78 -8.98 -10.21 -0.02
C GLN A 78 -8.34 -9.10 -0.88
N PRO A 79 -8.83 -8.83 -2.11
CA PRO A 79 -8.33 -7.71 -2.92
C PRO A 79 -8.50 -6.36 -2.22
N ASP A 80 -7.53 -5.46 -2.41
CA ASP A 80 -7.68 -4.06 -2.02
C ASP A 80 -8.76 -3.37 -2.89
N GLN A 81 -9.31 -2.28 -2.38
CA GLN A 81 -10.38 -1.53 -3.05
C GLN A 81 -9.97 -0.08 -3.26
N LEU A 82 -10.33 0.48 -4.41
CA LEU A 82 -10.22 1.91 -4.70
C LEU A 82 -11.61 2.41 -5.06
N TYR A 83 -12.21 3.15 -4.16
CA TYR A 83 -13.52 3.73 -4.29
C TYR A 83 -13.40 5.13 -4.88
N ARG A 84 -13.73 5.28 -6.18
CA ARG A 84 -13.87 6.59 -6.81
C ARG A 84 -15.14 7.27 -6.31
N ASN A 85 -15.04 8.53 -5.92
CA ASN A 85 -16.16 9.36 -5.52
C ASN A 85 -16.99 9.76 -6.76
N ASN A 86 -18.31 9.60 -6.69
CA ASN A 86 -19.20 9.96 -7.80
C ASN A 86 -19.76 11.39 -7.72
N ALA A 87 -19.22 12.23 -6.83
CA ALA A 87 -19.66 13.61 -6.57
C ALA A 87 -21.11 13.75 -6.06
N ASP A 88 -21.79 12.65 -5.75
CA ASP A 88 -23.18 12.62 -5.28
C ASP A 88 -23.35 11.98 -3.88
N GLY A 89 -22.22 11.75 -3.20
CA GLY A 89 -22.16 11.08 -1.90
C GLY A 89 -22.10 9.55 -1.99
N THR A 90 -21.99 8.99 -3.20
CA THR A 90 -21.75 7.57 -3.44
C THR A 90 -20.35 7.32 -4.01
N PHE A 91 -19.93 6.07 -3.94
CA PHE A 91 -18.64 5.62 -4.46
C PHE A 91 -18.80 4.42 -5.41
N SER A 92 -17.77 4.18 -6.21
CA SER A 92 -17.65 2.98 -7.05
C SER A 92 -16.28 2.36 -6.91
N ASP A 93 -16.22 1.06 -6.61
CA ASP A 93 -14.96 0.32 -6.59
C ASP A 93 -14.44 0.16 -8.03
N VAL A 94 -13.32 0.81 -8.31
CA VAL A 94 -12.67 0.85 -9.63
C VAL A 94 -11.31 0.13 -9.64
N ALA A 95 -10.84 -0.40 -8.50
CA ALA A 95 -9.52 -1.05 -8.42
C ALA A 95 -9.25 -2.09 -9.53
N PRO A 96 -10.20 -2.98 -9.90
CA PRO A 96 -9.99 -3.94 -10.98
C PRO A 96 -9.87 -3.31 -12.37
N ASP A 97 -10.45 -2.13 -12.57
CA ASP A 97 -10.51 -1.45 -13.86
C ASP A 97 -9.29 -0.55 -14.09
N VAL A 98 -8.64 -0.09 -13.01
CA VAL A 98 -7.53 0.87 -13.06
C VAL A 98 -6.16 0.25 -12.86
N GLY A 99 -6.02 -1.08 -12.88
CA GLY A 99 -4.71 -1.74 -12.78
C GLY A 99 -4.18 -1.92 -11.36
N ILE A 100 -5.04 -1.80 -10.35
CA ILE A 100 -4.76 -2.26 -8.98
C ILE A 100 -5.29 -3.69 -8.86
N ASP A 101 -4.84 -4.57 -9.74
CA ASP A 101 -5.27 -5.96 -9.78
C ASP A 101 -4.32 -6.84 -8.96
N TYR A 102 -4.86 -7.51 -7.94
CA TYR A 102 -4.14 -8.63 -7.35
C TYR A 102 -4.14 -9.79 -8.35
N PRO A 103 -2.98 -10.29 -8.80
CA PRO A 103 -2.97 -11.46 -9.68
C PRO A 103 -3.66 -12.60 -8.96
N GLN A 104 -4.77 -13.10 -9.53
CA GLN A 104 -5.68 -14.09 -8.90
C GLN A 104 -5.01 -15.38 -8.42
N ASN A 105 -3.75 -15.62 -8.80
CA ASN A 105 -2.97 -16.81 -8.50
C ASN A 105 -1.84 -16.56 -7.47
N GLU A 106 -1.70 -15.33 -6.96
CA GLU A 106 -0.75 -15.01 -5.91
C GLU A 106 -1.46 -14.90 -4.55
N PHE A 107 -0.71 -15.02 -3.46
CA PHE A 107 -1.26 -14.92 -2.11
C PHE A 107 -2.07 -13.62 -2.00
N PRO A 108 -3.25 -13.64 -1.35
CA PRO A 108 -4.10 -12.46 -1.28
C PRO A 108 -3.36 -11.27 -0.67
N ALA A 109 -3.84 -10.06 -0.99
CA ALA A 109 -3.38 -8.81 -0.38
C ALA A 109 -3.28 -8.98 1.13
N ASN A 110 -2.17 -8.57 1.71
CA ASN A 110 -2.09 -8.36 3.16
C ASN A 110 -1.59 -6.93 3.35
N SER A 111 -2.28 -6.02 2.69
CA SER A 111 -1.97 -4.59 2.69
C SER A 111 -2.36 -4.04 4.06
N GLU A 112 -1.46 -3.29 4.67
CA GLU A 112 -1.62 -2.72 6.02
C GLU A 112 -1.46 -1.20 5.98
N GLY A 113 -0.40 -0.70 5.34
CA GLY A 113 -0.18 0.73 5.22
C GLY A 113 -0.52 1.21 3.81
N VAL A 114 -1.22 2.34 3.74
CA VAL A 114 -1.58 3.04 2.50
C VAL A 114 -0.86 4.39 2.53
N ALA A 115 -0.08 4.70 1.50
CA ALA A 115 0.61 5.98 1.40
C ALA A 115 0.51 6.54 -0.02
N TRP A 116 -0.24 7.64 -0.14
CA TRP A 116 -0.37 8.42 -1.36
C TRP A 116 0.72 9.49 -1.45
N GLY A 117 1.32 9.67 -2.62
CA GLY A 117 2.28 10.73 -2.88
C GLY A 117 2.81 10.67 -4.32
N ASP A 118 3.01 11.83 -4.92
CA ASP A 118 3.63 12.01 -6.25
C ASP A 118 5.14 11.79 -6.12
N TYR A 119 5.62 10.56 -6.35
CA TYR A 119 7.02 10.21 -6.08
C TYR A 119 7.94 10.51 -7.27
N ASP A 120 7.40 10.70 -8.48
CA ASP A 120 8.18 11.04 -9.66
C ASP A 120 7.93 12.45 -10.21
N ASN A 121 7.20 13.27 -9.45
CA ASN A 121 6.96 14.69 -9.67
C ASN A 121 6.25 14.97 -11.00
N ASP A 122 5.35 14.09 -11.42
CA ASP A 122 4.56 14.26 -12.63
C ASP A 122 3.21 14.96 -12.40
N GLY A 123 2.83 15.15 -11.13
CA GLY A 123 1.62 15.83 -10.70
C GLY A 123 0.44 14.89 -10.44
N ASP A 124 0.63 13.59 -10.60
CA ASP A 124 -0.40 12.58 -10.36
C ASP A 124 -0.13 11.82 -9.05
N ALA A 125 -1.18 11.45 -8.32
CA ALA A 125 -1.00 10.78 -7.03
C ALA A 125 -0.65 9.30 -7.22
N ASP A 126 0.55 8.90 -6.80
CA ASP A 126 0.97 7.50 -6.77
C ASP A 126 0.64 6.83 -5.44
N LEU A 127 0.62 5.49 -5.46
CA LEU A 127 0.20 4.68 -4.33
C LEU A 127 1.27 3.66 -3.94
N PHE A 128 1.75 3.75 -2.69
CA PHE A 128 2.54 2.71 -2.07
C PHE A 128 1.74 1.93 -1.02
N LEU A 129 1.82 0.61 -1.07
CA LEU A 129 1.22 -0.28 -0.08
C LEU A 129 2.29 -1.01 0.74
N ALA A 130 2.31 -0.73 2.03
CA ALA A 130 3.04 -1.55 2.99
C ALA A 130 2.26 -2.83 3.26
N ASN A 131 2.89 -3.98 3.03
CA ASN A 131 2.26 -5.29 3.03
C ASN A 131 2.95 -6.25 4.01
N LEU A 132 2.18 -7.12 4.66
CA LEU A 132 2.71 -8.28 5.42
C LEU A 132 3.09 -9.46 4.51
N SER A 133 2.68 -9.38 3.23
CA SER A 133 3.14 -10.25 2.15
C SER A 133 4.43 -9.71 1.53
N ARG A 134 5.04 -10.48 0.62
CA ARG A 134 6.37 -10.15 0.09
C ARG A 134 6.37 -8.95 -0.86
N THR A 135 5.32 -8.77 -1.65
CA THR A 135 5.19 -7.66 -2.59
C THR A 135 4.65 -6.45 -1.84
N ASN A 136 5.46 -5.39 -1.69
CA ASN A 136 5.05 -4.10 -1.16
C ASN A 136 4.90 -3.17 -2.36
N PRO A 137 3.72 -3.18 -3.02
CA PRO A 137 3.63 -2.60 -4.34
C PRO A 137 3.77 -1.07 -4.29
N LEU A 138 4.51 -0.56 -5.26
CA LEU A 138 4.48 0.85 -5.67
C LEU A 138 3.74 0.90 -7.00
N TYR A 139 2.58 1.52 -7.00
CA TYR A 139 1.76 1.77 -8.19
C TYR A 139 1.97 3.21 -8.62
N ARG A 140 2.48 3.40 -9.85
CA ARG A 140 2.57 4.71 -10.47
C ARG A 140 1.29 5.02 -11.23
N ASN A 141 0.76 6.22 -11.07
CA ASN A 141 -0.37 6.75 -11.82
C ASN A 141 0.14 7.52 -13.03
N ASP A 142 -0.22 7.14 -14.25
CA ASP A 142 0.27 7.82 -15.48
C ASP A 142 -0.64 9.00 -15.92
N GLY A 143 -1.52 9.47 -15.04
CA GLY A 143 -2.40 10.63 -15.25
C GLY A 143 -3.63 10.37 -16.15
N ASP A 144 -3.82 9.13 -16.60
CA ASP A 144 -5.01 8.70 -17.35
C ASP A 144 -6.05 7.96 -16.49
N GLY A 145 -5.85 8.01 -15.16
CA GLY A 145 -6.68 7.33 -14.17
C GLY A 145 -6.36 5.83 -14.03
N THR A 146 -5.23 5.36 -14.59
CA THR A 146 -4.76 3.99 -14.45
C THR A 146 -3.40 3.90 -13.77
N PHE A 147 -3.13 2.74 -13.17
CA PHE A 147 -1.95 2.45 -12.39
C PHE A 147 -1.10 1.34 -13.01
N ILE A 148 0.22 1.47 -12.86
CA ILE A 148 1.20 0.45 -13.21
C ILE A 148 2.03 0.09 -11.98
N GLU A 149 2.13 -1.19 -11.64
CA GLU A 149 3.03 -1.65 -10.58
C GLU A 149 4.50 -1.54 -11.03
N VAL A 150 5.26 -0.62 -10.43
CA VAL A 150 6.67 -0.33 -10.74
C VAL A 150 7.65 -0.81 -9.66
N THR A 151 7.17 -1.55 -8.66
CA THR A 151 7.92 -1.97 -7.47
C THR A 151 9.30 -2.58 -7.75
N ARG A 152 9.39 -3.45 -8.76
CA ARG A 152 10.66 -4.14 -9.08
C ARG A 152 11.68 -3.19 -9.69
N ASP A 153 11.21 -2.25 -10.49
CA ASP A 153 12.05 -1.31 -11.22
C ASP A 153 12.48 -0.15 -10.31
N SER A 154 11.69 0.17 -9.28
CA SER A 154 12.01 1.22 -8.30
C SER A 154 13.17 0.87 -7.36
N GLY A 155 13.55 -0.40 -7.25
CA GLY A 155 14.67 -0.84 -6.39
C GLY A 155 14.33 -0.94 -4.90
N ILE A 156 13.05 -0.79 -4.52
CA ILE A 156 12.58 -1.05 -3.16
C ILE A 156 12.69 -2.55 -2.84
N ILE A 157 13.18 -2.88 -1.64
CA ILE A 157 13.42 -4.27 -1.23
C ILE A 157 12.12 -4.95 -0.76
N LEU A 158 11.83 -6.12 -1.35
CA LEU A 158 10.61 -6.92 -1.16
C LEU A 158 10.77 -8.14 -0.23
N ASP A 159 11.70 -8.06 0.74
CA ASP A 159 12.11 -9.21 1.55
C ASP A 159 11.59 -9.19 2.99
N ARG A 160 10.75 -8.21 3.34
CA ARG A 160 10.25 -7.97 4.71
C ARG A 160 8.74 -7.77 4.72
N LYS A 161 8.21 -7.81 5.94
CA LYS A 161 6.85 -7.40 6.26
C LYS A 161 6.86 -5.96 6.73
N TYR A 162 5.97 -5.17 6.18
CA TYR A 162 5.83 -3.75 6.49
C TYR A 162 4.39 -3.47 6.93
N ILE A 163 4.23 -2.46 7.80
CA ILE A 163 2.92 -2.10 8.37
C ILE A 163 2.56 -0.63 8.17
N GLY A 164 3.52 0.20 7.78
CA GLY A 164 3.29 1.62 7.55
C GLY A 164 4.29 2.17 6.56
N ALA A 165 3.83 3.16 5.81
CA ALA A 165 4.59 3.91 4.84
C ALA A 165 4.27 5.39 4.99
N SER A 166 5.24 6.24 4.72
CA SER A 166 5.06 7.69 4.70
C SER A 166 6.05 8.32 3.74
N TRP A 167 5.56 9.30 2.98
CA TRP A 167 6.34 10.11 2.06
C TRP A 167 6.77 11.43 2.71
N ALA A 168 7.99 11.87 2.42
CA ALA A 168 8.47 13.20 2.74
C ALA A 168 9.72 13.52 1.93
N ASP A 169 9.88 14.75 1.45
CA ASP A 169 11.17 15.24 0.94
C ASP A 169 12.11 15.49 2.13
N LEU A 170 13.05 14.56 2.39
CA LEU A 170 13.89 14.61 3.58
C LEU A 170 15.15 15.43 3.37
N ASP A 171 15.71 15.42 2.16
CA ASP A 171 16.97 16.10 1.85
C ASP A 171 16.79 17.43 1.10
N ASN A 172 15.55 17.81 0.80
CA ASN A 172 15.13 19.04 0.12
C ASN A 172 15.60 19.11 -1.33
N ASP A 173 15.64 17.97 -2.03
CA ASP A 173 15.92 17.92 -3.47
C ASP A 173 14.65 18.05 -4.34
N GLY A 174 13.48 17.99 -3.70
CA GLY A 174 12.17 18.13 -4.32
C GLY A 174 11.50 16.81 -4.66
N ASP A 175 12.18 15.67 -4.51
CA ASP A 175 11.62 14.34 -4.75
C ASP A 175 11.16 13.71 -3.41
N LEU A 176 10.00 13.04 -3.39
CA LEU A 176 9.51 12.41 -2.16
C LEU A 176 10.32 11.17 -1.80
N ASP A 177 10.85 11.12 -0.58
CA ASP A 177 11.49 9.95 0.02
C ASP A 177 10.51 9.06 0.76
N LEU A 178 10.82 7.77 0.87
CA LEU A 178 9.95 6.77 1.47
C LEU A 178 10.51 6.24 2.78
N HIS A 179 9.78 6.45 3.88
CA HIS A 179 10.04 5.79 5.16
C HIS A 179 9.06 4.65 5.39
N LEU A 180 9.59 3.47 5.75
CA LEU A 180 8.81 2.25 5.98
C LEU A 180 9.01 1.71 7.40
N THR A 181 7.89 1.41 8.08
CA THR A 181 7.90 0.68 9.35
C THR A 181 7.78 -0.81 9.10
N THR A 182 8.60 -1.61 9.78
CA THR A 182 8.68 -3.06 9.56
C THR A 182 8.19 -3.84 10.77
N VAL A 183 7.80 -5.10 10.54
CA VAL A 183 7.56 -6.07 11.61
C VAL A 183 8.87 -6.80 11.92
N GLU A 184 9.27 -6.81 13.19
CA GLU A 184 10.42 -7.57 13.71
C GLU A 184 11.78 -7.24 13.05
N SER A 185 11.88 -6.11 12.35
CA SER A 185 13.09 -5.61 11.70
C SER A 185 13.31 -4.12 12.03
N PRO A 186 14.49 -3.55 11.72
CA PRO A 186 14.64 -2.11 11.70
C PRO A 186 13.79 -1.48 10.59
N ASN A 187 13.24 -0.31 10.87
CA ASN A 187 12.61 0.54 9.85
C ASN A 187 13.60 0.88 8.74
N LEU A 188 13.08 1.14 7.55
CA LEU A 188 13.87 1.49 6.38
C LEU A 188 13.55 2.92 5.95
N LEU A 189 14.58 3.58 5.43
CA LEU A 189 14.47 4.86 4.75
C LEU A 189 15.06 4.68 3.36
N TYR A 190 14.29 5.05 2.35
CA TYR A 190 14.62 5.01 0.95
C TYR A 190 14.69 6.44 0.44
N ILE A 191 15.87 6.84 -0.01
CA ILE A 191 16.07 8.14 -0.67
C ILE A 191 15.73 8.01 -2.14
N ASN A 192 14.86 8.89 -2.65
CA ASN A 192 14.53 8.95 -4.05
C ASN A 192 15.72 9.50 -4.84
N ASN A 193 16.05 8.89 -5.97
CA ASN A 193 17.19 9.32 -6.78
C ASN A 193 16.78 10.27 -7.93
N GLY A 194 15.52 10.74 -7.97
CA GLY A 194 14.98 11.64 -9.00
C GLY A 194 14.86 11.01 -10.39
N ASN A 195 14.82 9.67 -10.45
CA ASN A 195 14.71 8.91 -11.69
C ASN A 195 13.79 7.69 -11.58
N GLY A 196 12.86 7.74 -10.63
CA GLY A 196 11.92 6.66 -10.33
C GLY A 196 12.53 5.49 -9.55
N THR A 197 13.77 5.61 -9.05
CA THR A 197 14.43 4.57 -8.26
C THR A 197 14.83 5.06 -6.87
N PHE A 198 14.97 4.13 -5.93
CA PHE A 198 15.25 4.43 -4.53
C PHE A 198 16.54 3.78 -4.01
N SER A 199 17.23 4.53 -3.15
CA SER A 199 18.44 4.11 -2.43
C SER A 199 18.14 3.87 -0.96
N ASN A 200 18.24 2.61 -0.48
CA ASN A 200 18.03 2.28 0.94
C ASN A 200 19.18 2.79 1.83
N GLU A 201 19.05 3.93 2.49
CA GLU A 201 20.04 4.46 3.44
C GLU A 201 19.95 3.85 4.85
N GLY A 202 18.88 3.09 5.14
CA GLY A 202 18.65 2.41 6.40
C GLY A 202 19.39 1.07 6.59
N ASP A 203 20.11 0.54 5.59
CA ASP A 203 20.79 -0.75 5.72
C ASP A 203 22.04 -0.66 6.63
N PRO A 204 22.05 -1.25 7.85
CA PRO A 204 23.21 -1.26 8.73
C PRO A 204 24.42 -2.03 8.15
N PHE A 205 24.23 -2.77 7.04
CA PHE A 205 25.29 -3.49 6.34
C PHE A 205 25.96 -2.67 5.21
N LYS A 206 25.43 -1.50 4.80
CA LYS A 206 26.06 -0.59 3.82
C LYS A 206 27.48 -0.20 4.23
N HIS A 207 27.71 0.08 5.52
CA HIS A 207 29.05 0.42 6.04
C HIS A 207 30.01 -0.78 6.13
N LYS A 208 29.51 -2.01 6.27
CA LYS A 208 30.35 -3.22 6.35
C LYS A 208 30.88 -3.66 4.97
N GLN A 209 30.16 -3.38 3.89
CA GLN A 209 30.57 -3.68 2.52
C GLN A 209 31.73 -2.77 2.05
N ARG A 210 31.70 -1.47 2.38
CA ARG A 210 32.78 -0.51 2.06
C ARG A 210 34.13 -0.91 2.69
N GLY A 211 34.10 -1.44 3.93
CA GLY A 211 35.31 -1.92 4.63
C GLY A 211 35.94 -3.21 4.09
N ARG A 212 35.19 -4.02 3.34
CA ARG A 212 35.72 -5.26 2.72
C ARG A 212 36.43 -5.00 1.40
N ARG A 213 35.96 -4.05 0.59
CA ARG A 213 36.60 -3.66 -0.68
C ARG A 213 37.96 -2.97 -0.47
N SER A 214 38.08 -2.10 0.54
CA SER A 214 39.36 -1.42 0.84
C SER A 214 40.46 -2.37 1.32
N ARG A 215 40.12 -3.39 2.13
CA ARG A 215 41.08 -4.41 2.60
C ARG A 215 41.54 -5.37 1.50
N GLN A 216 40.70 -5.67 0.50
CA GLN A 216 41.10 -6.49 -0.65
C GLN A 216 42.01 -5.74 -1.63
N GLN A 217 41.81 -4.43 -1.81
CA GLN A 217 42.70 -3.59 -2.65
C GLN A 217 44.06 -3.35 -1.98
N GLN A 218 44.12 -3.10 -0.66
CA GLN A 218 45.39 -2.95 0.06
C GLN A 218 46.21 -4.24 0.14
N ARG A 219 45.58 -5.42 0.10
CA ARG A 219 46.28 -6.70 0.07
C ARG A 219 46.87 -7.06 -1.30
N ARG A 220 46.41 -6.44 -2.39
CA ARG A 220 46.97 -6.63 -3.73
C ARG A 220 48.19 -5.74 -4.01
N SER A 221 48.35 -4.62 -3.31
CA SER A 221 49.52 -3.74 -3.45
C SER A 221 50.75 -4.18 -2.65
N HIS A 222 50.59 -5.06 -1.65
CA HIS A 222 51.69 -5.57 -0.81
C HIS A 222 52.31 -6.91 -1.28
N ARG A 223 51.91 -7.44 -2.43
CA ARG A 223 52.45 -8.70 -3.00
C ARG A 223 53.32 -8.50 -4.25
N ARG A 224 53.74 -7.27 -4.53
CA ARG A 224 54.74 -6.96 -5.55
C ARG A 224 55.87 -6.12 -4.93
N LEU A 225 56.74 -6.78 -4.18
CA LEU A 225 58.15 -6.44 -3.98
C LEU A 225 58.91 -7.75 -3.88
#